data_AF-A0A661JG38-F1
#
_entry.id   AF-A0A661JG38-F1
#
_cell.length_a   1.000
_cell.length_b   1.000
_cell.length_c   1.000
_cell.angle_alpha   90.00
_cell.angle_beta   90.00
_cell.angle_gamma   90.00
#
_symmetry.space_group_name_H-M   'P 1'
#
loop_
_entity.id
_entity.type
_entity.pdbx_description
1 polymer ?
#
loop_
_entity_poly.entity_id
_entity_poly.type
_entity_poly.pdbx_seq_one_letter_code
_entity_poly.pdbx_strand_id
1 'polypeptide(L)'
;MLNDNFEMTNGKFRGFTLIEIAIILVILGLLIGITLPLLSGLSKHRHYRSTQKDLEEIKEALIGYAGINWRLPSADTDGDGQGNGIDAAGTLPYLDLGLGAQDAWRNQFIYDVNFSLTTTTNKSSFCTALSSLSGNPQLQQGASTTPQAAIVVSKGENSALDGENGDGDRTYVSQTPTDTFDDLLIALNPNTLYGRLNCGSQTGGTSCTSFTVWNRSSNAIWIKGEDYVLCPLISINSSFTIKSRQIIFIYSSRGLCFQNRNPIATLTFNTAASADSNKNCSVKLTNSGNLADE
;
A
#
# COMPACT_ATOMS: atom_id res chain seq x y z
N MET A 1 25.93 25.68 88.66
CA MET A 1 25.28 25.55 87.34
C MET A 1 25.90 24.33 86.67
N LEU A 2 25.10 23.28 86.58
CA LEU A 2 25.11 22.12 85.67
C LEU A 2 26.46 21.53 85.22
N ASN A 3 26.79 20.36 85.78
CA ASN A 3 27.59 19.33 85.12
C ASN A 3 26.64 18.52 84.23
N ASP A 4 26.77 18.64 82.91
CA ASP A 4 26.13 17.71 81.97
C ASP A 4 27.09 16.53 81.70
N ASN A 5 26.74 15.37 82.25
CA ASN A 5 27.38 14.10 81.94
C ASN A 5 26.83 13.58 80.60
N PHE A 6 27.63 13.67 79.53
CA PHE A 6 27.32 12.99 78.28
C PHE A 6 27.75 11.52 78.39
N GLU A 7 26.79 10.64 78.69
CA GLU A 7 26.94 9.19 78.55
C GLU A 7 27.03 8.81 77.07
N MET A 8 28.24 8.53 76.59
CA MET A 8 28.41 7.74 75.36
C MET A 8 28.08 6.29 75.66
N THR A 9 26.85 5.88 75.31
CA THR A 9 26.50 4.47 75.24
C THR A 9 27.33 3.81 74.15
N ASN A 10 28.35 3.07 74.58
CA ASN A 10 29.28 2.35 73.72
C ASN A 10 28.52 1.17 73.07
N GLY A 11 27.86 1.44 71.95
CA GLY A 11 27.23 0.42 71.13
C GLY A 11 28.30 -0.57 70.66
N LYS A 12 28.33 -1.77 71.24
CA LYS A 12 29.19 -2.87 70.77
C LYS A 12 28.85 -3.15 69.31
N PHE A 13 29.70 -2.71 68.38
CA PHE A 13 29.67 -3.19 67.00
C PHE A 13 29.97 -4.70 67.02
N ARG A 14 28.92 -5.50 66.85
CA ARG A 14 29.04 -6.94 66.62
C ARG A 14 29.66 -7.11 65.23
N GLY A 15 30.91 -7.57 65.19
CA GLY A 15 31.57 -7.94 63.93
C GLY A 15 30.86 -9.13 63.29
N PHE A 16 30.72 -9.10 61.96
CA PHE A 16 30.13 -10.18 61.18
C PHE A 16 30.92 -11.48 61.35
N THR A 17 30.21 -12.59 61.52
CA THR A 17 30.86 -13.90 61.57
C THR A 17 31.27 -14.36 60.17
N LEU A 18 32.33 -15.16 60.08
CA LEU A 18 32.83 -15.69 58.80
C LEU A 18 31.77 -16.56 58.09
N ILE A 19 30.91 -17.22 58.87
CA ILE A 19 29.78 -18.01 58.37
C ILE A 19 28.64 -17.13 57.82
N GLU A 20 28.35 -15.97 58.43
CA GLU A 20 27.35 -15.03 57.91
C GLU A 20 27.75 -14.48 56.55
N ILE A 21 29.02 -14.09 56.38
CA ILE A 21 29.52 -13.61 55.09
C ILE A 21 29.46 -14.73 54.03
N ALA A 22 29.78 -15.98 54.39
CA ALA A 22 29.70 -17.11 53.47
C ALA A 22 28.25 -17.37 52.99
N ILE A 23 27.28 -17.34 53.90
CA ILE A 23 25.86 -17.54 53.55
C ILE A 23 25.34 -16.39 52.68
N ILE A 24 25.72 -15.14 52.98
CA ILE A 24 25.34 -13.96 52.19
C ILE A 24 25.87 -14.08 50.75
N LEU A 25 27.12 -14.50 50.56
CA LEU A 25 27.71 -14.68 49.23
C LEU A 25 27.02 -15.79 48.43
N VAL A 26 26.60 -16.88 49.08
CA VAL A 26 25.81 -17.94 48.43
C VAL A 26 24.44 -17.42 47.99
N ILE A 27 23.74 -16.69 48.86
CA ILE A 27 22.42 -16.10 48.54
C ILE A 27 22.56 -15.09 47.39
N LEU A 28 23.57 -14.21 47.44
CA LEU A 28 23.83 -13.23 46.37
C LEU A 28 24.18 -13.92 45.05
N GLY A 29 25.04 -14.95 45.09
CA GLY A 29 25.37 -15.74 43.90
C GLY A 29 24.14 -16.40 43.26
N LEU A 30 23.23 -16.92 44.09
CA LEU A 30 21.99 -17.54 43.63
C LEU A 30 21.00 -16.51 43.06
N LEU A 31 20.88 -15.34 43.70
CA LEU A 31 20.05 -14.24 43.19
C LEU A 31 20.55 -13.69 41.85
N ILE A 32 21.87 -13.51 41.70
CA ILE A 32 22.45 -13.06 40.42
C ILE A 32 22.30 -14.14 39.35
N GLY A 33 22.49 -15.42 39.70
CA GLY A 33 22.35 -16.54 38.77
C GLY A 33 20.95 -16.68 38.16
N ILE A 34 19.90 -16.37 38.92
CA ILE A 34 18.51 -16.47 38.45
C ILE A 34 18.07 -15.24 37.64
N THR A 35 18.60 -14.04 37.94
CA THR A 35 18.08 -12.78 37.38
C THR A 35 18.55 -12.48 35.95
N LEU A 36 19.76 -12.90 35.57
CA LEU A 36 20.34 -12.64 34.25
C LEU A 36 19.55 -13.24 33.06
N PRO A 37 19.14 -14.52 33.07
CA PRO A 37 18.40 -15.10 31.93
C PRO A 37 17.03 -14.43 31.70
N LEU A 38 16.36 -13.95 32.75
CA LEU A 38 15.07 -13.26 32.65
C LEU A 38 15.17 -11.93 31.89
N LEU A 39 16.27 -11.19 32.08
CA LEU A 39 16.50 -9.91 31.39
C LEU A 39 16.68 -10.11 29.88
N SER A 40 17.39 -11.17 29.47
CA SER A 40 17.65 -11.45 28.05
C SER A 40 16.37 -11.80 27.27
N GLY A 41 15.53 -12.68 27.82
CA GLY A 41 14.27 -13.06 27.18
C GLY A 41 13.28 -11.90 27.05
N LEU A 42 13.22 -11.01 28.05
CA LEU A 42 12.39 -9.80 27.99
C LEU A 42 12.90 -8.81 26.93
N SER A 43 14.21 -8.68 26.76
CA SER A 43 14.80 -7.84 25.71
C SER A 43 14.46 -8.38 24.32
N LYS A 44 14.67 -9.68 24.10
CA LYS A 44 14.36 -10.35 22.82
C LYS A 44 12.90 -10.14 22.41
N HIS A 45 11.96 -10.36 23.34
CA HIS A 45 10.54 -10.12 23.08
C HIS A 45 10.21 -8.65 22.76
N ARG A 46 10.89 -7.71 23.43
CA ARG A 46 10.75 -6.27 23.13
C ARG A 46 11.24 -5.95 21.72
N HIS A 47 12.39 -6.50 21.30
CA HIS A 47 12.93 -6.28 19.96
C HIS A 47 11.96 -6.80 18.89
N TYR A 48 11.45 -8.04 19.01
CA TYR A 48 10.44 -8.55 18.06
C TYR A 48 9.21 -7.66 17.97
N ARG A 49 8.66 -7.21 19.11
CA ARG A 49 7.49 -6.32 19.10
C ARG A 49 7.78 -4.96 18.49
N SER A 50 8.96 -4.41 18.74
CA SER A 50 9.38 -3.14 18.13
C SER A 50 9.50 -3.31 16.63
N THR A 51 10.23 -4.32 16.16
CA THR A 51 10.41 -4.58 14.74
C THR A 51 9.09 -4.86 14.02
N GLN A 52 8.16 -5.60 14.64
CA GLN A 52 6.82 -5.79 14.07
C GLN A 52 6.07 -4.47 13.90
N LYS A 53 6.18 -3.56 14.88
CA LYS A 53 5.60 -2.23 14.78
C LYS A 53 6.25 -1.41 13.67
N ASP A 54 7.57 -1.48 13.56
CA ASP A 54 8.34 -0.76 12.53
C ASP A 54 7.96 -1.29 11.12
N LEU A 55 7.83 -2.61 10.94
CA LEU A 55 7.34 -3.22 9.69
C LEU A 55 5.93 -2.75 9.32
N GLU A 56 5.02 -2.63 10.29
CA GLU A 56 3.69 -2.11 10.05
C GLU A 56 3.70 -0.62 9.65
N GLU A 57 4.56 0.19 10.28
CA GLU A 57 4.76 1.59 9.91
C GLU A 57 5.33 1.72 8.49
N ILE A 58 6.30 0.87 8.13
CA ILE A 58 6.85 0.78 6.76
C ILE A 58 5.76 0.42 5.75
N LYS A 59 4.91 -0.56 6.05
CA LYS A 59 3.78 -0.94 5.18
C LYS A 59 2.86 0.24 4.91
N GLU A 60 2.50 0.99 5.95
CA GLU A 60 1.62 2.16 5.79
C GLU A 60 2.29 3.29 5.00
N ALA A 61 3.60 3.53 5.20
CA ALA A 61 4.34 4.50 4.41
C ALA A 61 4.43 4.09 2.93
N LEU A 62 4.65 2.81 2.62
CA LEU A 62 4.64 2.29 1.25
C LEU A 62 3.29 2.48 0.57
N ILE A 63 2.18 2.21 1.28
CA ILE A 63 0.82 2.47 0.78
C ILE A 63 0.64 3.97 0.49
N GLY A 64 1.08 4.84 1.40
CA GLY A 64 1.03 6.29 1.24
C GLY A 64 1.84 6.79 0.04
N TYR A 65 3.08 6.32 -0.09
CA TYR A 65 3.96 6.63 -1.22
C TYR A 65 3.30 6.24 -2.55
N ALA A 66 2.73 5.03 -2.63
CA ALA A 66 2.02 4.56 -3.81
C ALA A 66 0.78 5.41 -4.15
N GLY A 67 0.06 5.90 -3.15
CA GLY A 67 -1.10 6.77 -3.35
C GLY A 67 -0.75 8.17 -3.89
N ILE A 68 0.47 8.66 -3.61
CA ILE A 68 0.94 9.96 -4.08
C ILE A 68 1.62 9.82 -5.46
N ASN A 69 2.48 8.83 -5.60
CA ASN A 69 3.37 8.71 -6.76
C ASN A 69 2.85 7.79 -7.87
N TRP A 70 1.79 7.02 -7.60
CA TRP A 70 1.28 5.95 -8.48
C TRP A 70 2.36 4.96 -8.90
N ARG A 71 3.30 4.70 -8.00
CA ARG A 71 4.35 3.70 -8.07
C ARG A 71 4.83 3.40 -6.65
N LEU A 72 5.42 2.24 -6.43
CA LEU A 72 6.24 1.97 -5.24
C LEU A 72 7.65 2.50 -5.46
N PRO A 73 8.39 2.87 -4.40
CA PRO A 73 9.79 3.24 -4.56
C PRO A 73 10.59 2.00 -5.03
N SER A 74 11.66 2.22 -5.79
CA SER A 74 12.63 1.16 -6.07
C SER A 74 13.49 0.89 -4.82
N ALA A 75 14.18 -0.25 -4.78
CA ALA A 75 15.12 -0.51 -3.71
C ALA A 75 16.31 0.47 -3.71
N ASP A 76 16.87 0.68 -2.52
CA ASP A 76 18.16 1.32 -2.30
C ASP A 76 19.26 0.25 -2.45
N THR A 77 20.27 0.53 -3.25
CA THR A 77 21.36 -0.39 -3.61
C THR A 77 22.75 0.18 -3.39
N ASP A 78 22.87 1.49 -3.14
CA ASP A 78 24.13 2.17 -2.83
C ASP A 78 24.22 2.63 -1.36
N GLY A 79 23.14 2.42 -0.59
CA GLY A 79 23.08 2.65 0.84
C GLY A 79 22.89 4.12 1.22
N ASP A 80 22.46 4.96 0.29
CA ASP A 80 22.21 6.39 0.53
C ASP A 80 20.82 6.65 1.15
N GLY A 81 19.97 5.63 1.22
CA GLY A 81 18.61 5.68 1.77
C GLY A 81 17.52 6.06 0.78
N GLN A 82 17.83 6.20 -0.52
CA GLN A 82 16.91 6.53 -1.59
C GLN A 82 16.84 5.40 -2.63
N GLY A 83 15.71 5.30 -3.33
CA GLY A 83 15.56 4.31 -4.40
C GLY A 83 16.34 4.69 -5.66
N ASN A 84 17.13 3.76 -6.22
CA ASN A 84 18.00 4.07 -7.39
C ASN A 84 17.33 3.83 -8.76
N GLY A 85 16.13 3.23 -8.81
CA GLY A 85 15.35 3.00 -10.04
C GLY A 85 15.84 1.85 -10.93
N ILE A 86 16.86 1.10 -10.49
CA ILE A 86 17.55 0.07 -11.29
C ILE A 86 17.18 -1.34 -10.84
N ASP A 87 17.07 -1.54 -9.52
CA ASP A 87 16.90 -2.86 -8.93
C ASP A 87 15.57 -2.99 -8.16
N ALA A 88 15.06 -4.22 -8.22
CA ALA A 88 13.83 -4.61 -7.56
C ALA A 88 14.04 -5.07 -6.11
N ALA A 89 15.28 -5.42 -5.72
CA ALA A 89 15.60 -5.89 -4.38
C ALA A 89 16.87 -5.21 -3.86
N GLY A 90 16.90 -4.89 -2.57
CA GLY A 90 17.99 -4.17 -1.92
C GLY A 90 17.62 -3.80 -0.49
N THR A 91 18.09 -2.65 -0.01
CA THR A 91 17.67 -2.07 1.26
C THR A 91 16.43 -1.19 1.10
N LEU A 92 15.70 -1.00 2.19
CA LEU A 92 14.56 -0.10 2.22
C LEU A 92 15.00 1.35 1.95
N PRO A 93 14.39 2.07 0.99
CA PRO A 93 14.65 3.49 0.74
C PRO A 93 13.99 4.35 1.84
N TYR A 94 14.58 4.32 3.03
CA TYR A 94 13.99 4.89 4.24
C TYR A 94 13.84 6.41 4.19
N LEU A 95 14.69 7.13 3.43
CA LEU A 95 14.57 8.58 3.26
C LEU A 95 13.39 8.95 2.36
N ASP A 96 13.14 8.18 1.30
CA ASP A 96 11.98 8.38 0.42
C ASP A 96 10.65 8.18 1.17
N LEU A 97 10.66 7.32 2.18
CA LEU A 97 9.50 7.00 3.01
C LEU A 97 9.39 7.86 4.28
N GLY A 98 10.45 8.60 4.63
CA GLY A 98 10.51 9.41 5.86
C GLY A 98 10.53 8.58 7.14
N LEU A 99 11.20 7.41 7.11
CA LEU A 99 11.21 6.42 8.20
C LEU A 99 12.61 6.24 8.82
N GLY A 100 12.67 5.46 9.90
CA GLY A 100 13.94 4.96 10.44
C GLY A 100 14.56 3.89 9.54
N ALA A 101 15.90 3.90 9.45
CA ALA A 101 16.64 2.99 8.57
C ALA A 101 16.81 1.56 9.12
N GLN A 102 16.64 1.37 10.43
CA GLN A 102 17.06 0.16 11.13
C GLN A 102 15.95 -0.40 12.02
N ASP A 103 15.97 -1.71 12.20
CA ASP A 103 15.15 -2.45 13.14
C ASP A 103 15.69 -2.39 14.58
N ALA A 104 15.01 -3.09 15.49
CA ALA A 104 15.38 -3.12 16.90
C ALA A 104 16.70 -3.84 17.20
N TRP A 105 17.26 -4.59 16.24
CA TRP A 105 18.57 -5.27 16.32
C TRP A 105 19.68 -4.47 15.61
N ARG A 106 19.37 -3.29 15.08
CA ARG A 106 20.28 -2.40 14.32
C ARG A 106 20.62 -2.91 12.92
N ASN A 107 19.78 -3.78 12.37
CA ASN A 107 19.86 -4.18 10.97
C ASN A 107 19.04 -3.26 10.09
N GLN A 108 19.51 -2.97 8.88
CA GLN A 108 18.67 -2.37 7.85
C GLN A 108 17.62 -3.36 7.37
N PHE A 109 16.45 -2.85 7.03
CA PHE A 109 15.40 -3.65 6.40
C PHE A 109 15.77 -4.00 4.96
N ILE A 110 15.61 -5.27 4.61
CA ILE A 110 15.64 -5.72 3.22
C ILE A 110 14.31 -5.37 2.59
N TYR A 111 14.35 -4.85 1.37
CA TYR A 111 13.19 -4.44 0.61
C TYR A 111 13.23 -5.08 -0.76
N ASP A 112 12.18 -5.82 -1.09
CA ASP A 112 11.95 -6.38 -2.41
C ASP A 112 10.61 -5.85 -2.93
N VAL A 113 10.61 -5.28 -4.13
CA VAL A 113 9.45 -4.69 -4.78
C VAL A 113 9.19 -5.36 -6.12
N ASN A 114 7.92 -5.51 -6.47
CA ASN A 114 7.60 -5.93 -7.82
C ASN A 114 7.94 -4.81 -8.80
N PHE A 115 8.92 -5.05 -9.67
CA PHE A 115 9.46 -4.03 -10.57
C PHE A 115 8.42 -3.42 -11.52
N SER A 116 7.34 -4.14 -11.85
CA SER A 116 6.24 -3.57 -12.65
C SER A 116 5.52 -2.41 -11.95
N LEU A 117 5.64 -2.31 -10.63
CA LEU A 117 5.01 -1.29 -9.79
C LEU A 117 5.92 -0.10 -9.51
N THR A 118 7.19 -0.11 -9.93
CA THR A 118 8.13 1.01 -9.72
C THR A 118 8.18 1.98 -10.90
N THR A 119 7.72 1.55 -12.08
CA THR A 119 7.88 2.28 -13.35
C THR A 119 6.62 3.00 -13.82
N THR A 120 5.50 2.81 -13.13
CA THR A 120 4.21 3.41 -13.46
C THR A 120 4.19 4.90 -13.11
N THR A 121 3.36 5.68 -13.83
CA THR A 121 3.35 7.15 -13.71
C THR A 121 1.97 7.71 -13.38
N ASN A 122 0.93 6.88 -13.42
CA ASN A 122 -0.44 7.31 -13.18
C ASN A 122 -1.28 6.18 -12.60
N LYS A 123 -2.39 6.57 -11.95
CA LYS A 123 -3.33 5.65 -11.28
C LYS A 123 -3.78 4.50 -12.17
N SER A 124 -4.15 4.77 -13.42
CA SER A 124 -4.67 3.74 -14.31
C SER A 124 -3.64 2.64 -14.57
N SER A 125 -2.42 3.04 -14.96
CA SER A 125 -1.32 2.09 -15.20
C SER A 125 -0.95 1.29 -13.94
N PHE A 126 -0.90 1.95 -12.78
CA PHE A 126 -0.60 1.30 -11.50
C PHE A 126 -1.67 0.28 -11.10
N CYS A 127 -2.95 0.65 -11.20
CA CYS A 127 -4.05 -0.23 -10.88
C CYS A 127 -4.15 -1.44 -11.84
N THR A 128 -3.87 -1.24 -13.14
CA THR A 128 -3.79 -2.34 -14.10
C THR A 128 -2.66 -3.31 -13.76
N ALA A 129 -1.47 -2.79 -13.44
CA ALA A 129 -0.34 -3.60 -13.00
C ALA A 129 -0.67 -4.39 -11.71
N LEU A 130 -1.33 -3.76 -10.73
CA LEU A 130 -1.78 -4.44 -9.52
C LEU A 130 -2.80 -5.55 -9.76
N SER A 131 -3.79 -5.34 -10.64
CA SER A 131 -4.83 -6.34 -10.93
C SER A 131 -4.33 -7.58 -11.67
N SER A 132 -3.16 -7.49 -12.30
CA SER A 132 -2.55 -8.56 -13.10
C SER A 132 -1.13 -8.91 -12.61
N LEU A 133 -0.86 -8.61 -11.33
CA LEU A 133 0.47 -8.74 -10.77
C LEU A 133 0.98 -10.18 -10.87
N SER A 134 2.21 -10.31 -11.35
CA SER A 134 2.90 -11.59 -11.51
C SER A 134 4.40 -11.39 -11.29
N GLY A 135 5.14 -12.50 -11.14
CA GLY A 135 6.58 -12.45 -10.87
C GLY A 135 6.93 -11.95 -9.46
N ASN A 136 8.21 -11.72 -9.22
CA ASN A 136 8.75 -11.49 -7.87
C ASN A 136 8.45 -10.09 -7.32
N PRO A 137 8.42 -9.92 -5.98
CA PRO A 137 8.62 -10.97 -4.97
C PRO A 137 7.40 -11.88 -4.77
N GLN A 138 7.66 -13.10 -4.29
CA GLN A 138 6.63 -14.09 -3.96
C GLN A 138 6.56 -14.31 -2.45
N LEU A 139 5.36 -14.52 -1.92
CA LEU A 139 5.15 -15.03 -0.57
C LEU A 139 4.69 -16.49 -0.63
N GLN A 140 5.44 -17.37 0.00
CA GLN A 140 5.11 -18.78 0.17
C GLN A 140 4.15 -18.98 1.35
N GLN A 141 3.07 -19.72 1.10
CA GLN A 141 2.13 -20.19 2.11
C GLN A 141 1.87 -21.69 1.89
N GLY A 142 2.54 -22.52 2.68
CA GLY A 142 2.55 -23.97 2.48
C GLY A 142 3.24 -24.34 1.16
N ALA A 143 2.53 -25.03 0.27
CA ALA A 143 3.06 -25.46 -1.04
C ALA A 143 2.75 -24.47 -2.18
N SER A 144 2.15 -23.31 -1.89
CA SER A 144 1.77 -22.31 -2.89
C SER A 144 2.56 -21.02 -2.70
N THR A 145 2.91 -20.37 -3.80
CA THR A 145 3.54 -19.05 -3.82
C THR A 145 2.58 -18.04 -4.45
N THR A 146 2.61 -16.80 -3.96
CA THR A 146 1.73 -15.73 -4.44
C THR A 146 2.49 -14.42 -4.65
N PRO A 147 2.35 -13.75 -5.81
CA PRO A 147 2.98 -12.46 -6.06
C PRO A 147 2.56 -11.40 -5.04
N GLN A 148 3.54 -10.66 -4.52
CA GLN A 148 3.34 -9.53 -3.63
C GLN A 148 3.75 -8.23 -4.33
N ALA A 149 3.13 -7.12 -3.94
CA ALA A 149 3.50 -5.80 -4.47
C ALA A 149 4.90 -5.39 -3.96
N ALA A 150 5.18 -5.71 -2.70
CA ALA A 150 6.50 -5.62 -2.07
C ALA A 150 6.57 -6.54 -0.85
N ILE A 151 7.77 -6.89 -0.43
CA ILE A 151 8.08 -7.59 0.82
C ILE A 151 9.19 -6.81 1.53
N VAL A 152 9.02 -6.62 2.84
CA VAL A 152 10.04 -6.02 3.70
C VAL A 152 10.43 -7.04 4.76
N VAL A 153 11.73 -7.27 4.92
CA VAL A 153 12.27 -8.28 5.85
C VAL A 153 13.25 -7.64 6.83
N SER A 154 13.13 -7.97 8.10
CA SER A 154 14.16 -7.80 9.13
C SER A 154 14.89 -9.11 9.30
N LYS A 155 16.23 -9.04 9.31
CA LYS A 155 17.15 -10.17 9.45
C LYS A 155 17.32 -10.66 10.90
N GLY A 156 16.36 -10.33 11.76
CA GLY A 156 16.32 -10.78 13.15
C GLY A 156 17.56 -10.47 13.99
N GLU A 157 17.81 -11.35 14.96
CA GLU A 157 18.85 -11.27 15.98
C GLU A 157 20.23 -11.67 15.41
N ASN A 158 20.26 -12.65 14.51
CA ASN A 158 21.48 -13.17 13.90
C ASN A 158 22.01 -12.30 12.74
N SER A 159 21.23 -11.29 12.32
CA SER A 159 21.59 -10.34 11.25
C SER A 159 21.76 -10.98 9.86
N ALA A 160 21.20 -12.17 9.66
CA ALA A 160 21.19 -12.94 8.43
C ALA A 160 19.75 -13.31 8.04
N LEU A 161 19.52 -13.59 6.76
CA LEU A 161 18.24 -14.16 6.31
C LEU A 161 18.31 -15.68 6.46
N ASP A 162 17.23 -16.28 6.93
CA ASP A 162 17.14 -17.69 7.28
C ASP A 162 16.18 -18.47 6.36
N GLY A 163 16.55 -19.71 6.04
CA GLY A 163 15.72 -20.63 5.25
C GLY A 163 15.36 -20.04 3.87
N GLU A 164 14.08 -20.10 3.52
CA GLU A 164 13.55 -19.58 2.24
C GLU A 164 13.89 -18.11 2.04
N ASN A 165 13.94 -17.30 3.10
CA ASN A 165 14.20 -15.87 2.95
C ASN A 165 15.64 -15.57 2.50
N GLY A 166 16.56 -16.53 2.62
CA GLY A 166 17.99 -16.34 2.40
C GLY A 166 18.57 -17.04 1.18
N ASP A 167 17.76 -17.75 0.38
CA ASP A 167 18.27 -18.55 -0.76
C ASP A 167 18.46 -17.75 -2.07
N GLY A 168 17.88 -16.55 -2.12
CA GLY A 168 18.04 -15.58 -3.22
C GLY A 168 17.09 -15.76 -4.40
N ASP A 169 16.10 -16.65 -4.32
CA ASP A 169 15.12 -16.85 -5.40
C ASP A 169 13.99 -15.79 -5.43
N ARG A 170 13.94 -14.95 -4.37
CA ARG A 170 12.96 -13.88 -4.12
C ARG A 170 11.55 -14.40 -3.81
N THR A 171 11.47 -15.63 -3.32
CA THR A 171 10.39 -16.20 -2.56
C THR A 171 10.69 -16.00 -1.08
N TYR A 172 9.67 -15.70 -0.31
CA TYR A 172 9.81 -15.42 1.12
C TYR A 172 8.75 -16.17 1.91
N VAL A 173 9.06 -16.51 3.16
CA VAL A 173 8.15 -17.18 4.08
C VAL A 173 8.08 -16.44 5.42
N SER A 174 6.85 -16.25 5.91
CA SER A 174 6.62 -15.78 7.28
C SER A 174 6.29 -16.97 8.16
N GLN A 175 7.04 -17.18 9.23
CA GLN A 175 6.76 -18.20 10.24
C GLN A 175 7.05 -17.68 11.65
N THR A 176 6.60 -18.43 12.66
CA THR A 176 6.87 -18.09 14.06
C THR A 176 8.38 -18.17 14.33
N PRO A 177 9.00 -17.15 14.94
CA PRO A 177 10.43 -17.18 15.23
C PRO A 177 10.85 -18.37 16.10
N THR A 178 12.00 -18.95 15.78
CA THR A 178 12.68 -20.04 16.46
C THR A 178 14.17 -19.69 16.62
N ASP A 179 14.96 -20.58 17.22
CA ASP A 179 16.40 -20.36 17.38
C ASP A 179 17.18 -20.39 16.05
N THR A 180 16.59 -20.95 14.99
CA THR A 180 17.20 -21.06 13.64
C THR A 180 16.41 -20.31 12.57
N PHE A 181 15.42 -19.52 12.99
CA PHE A 181 14.65 -18.67 12.10
C PHE A 181 14.16 -17.49 12.91
N ASP A 182 14.84 -16.36 12.81
CA ASP A 182 14.50 -15.14 13.56
C ASP A 182 14.03 -13.99 12.68
N ASP A 183 13.99 -14.22 11.36
CA ASP A 183 13.43 -13.29 10.38
C ASP A 183 12.00 -12.89 10.73
N LEU A 184 11.74 -11.59 10.57
CA LEU A 184 10.40 -11.04 10.56
C LEU A 184 10.16 -10.37 9.22
N LEU A 185 9.00 -10.63 8.61
CA LEU A 185 8.64 -9.95 7.38
C LEU A 185 7.21 -9.44 7.37
N ILE A 186 6.97 -8.47 6.50
CA ILE A 186 5.62 -8.05 6.12
C ILE A 186 5.52 -7.99 4.60
N ALA A 187 4.43 -8.58 4.07
CA ALA A 187 4.14 -8.55 2.66
C ALA A 187 3.05 -7.51 2.36
N LEU A 188 3.29 -6.67 1.35
CA LEU A 188 2.30 -5.77 0.80
C LEU A 188 1.47 -6.51 -0.24
N ASN A 189 0.32 -7.02 0.20
CA ASN A 189 -0.59 -7.77 -0.66
C ASN A 189 -1.18 -6.88 -1.77
N PRO A 190 -1.19 -7.33 -3.05
CA PRO A 190 -1.70 -6.53 -4.16
C PRO A 190 -3.18 -6.18 -4.02
N ASN A 191 -4.02 -7.05 -3.47
CA ASN A 191 -5.44 -6.78 -3.28
C ASN A 191 -5.69 -5.74 -2.19
N THR A 192 -4.90 -5.79 -1.10
CA THR A 192 -4.94 -4.77 -0.04
C THR A 192 -4.60 -3.40 -0.61
N LEU A 193 -3.53 -3.31 -1.41
CA LEU A 193 -3.12 -2.07 -2.05
C LEU A 193 -4.16 -1.58 -3.08
N TYR A 194 -4.69 -2.49 -3.90
CA TYR A 194 -5.75 -2.20 -4.88
C TYR A 194 -7.00 -1.61 -4.22
N GLY A 195 -7.42 -2.17 -3.08
CA GLY A 195 -8.54 -1.68 -2.27
C GLY A 195 -8.24 -0.33 -1.62
N ARG A 196 -7.10 -0.20 -0.94
CA ARG A 196 -6.68 1.04 -0.23
C ARG A 196 -6.54 2.23 -1.17
N LEU A 197 -6.05 2.01 -2.38
CA LEU A 197 -5.88 3.06 -3.40
C LEU A 197 -7.11 3.26 -4.27
N ASN A 198 -8.20 2.54 -3.96
CA ASN A 198 -9.47 2.65 -4.65
C ASN A 198 -9.32 2.45 -6.17
N CYS A 199 -8.59 1.40 -6.56
CA CYS A 199 -8.43 0.99 -7.95
C CYS A 199 -9.70 0.37 -8.53
N GLY A 200 -10.55 -0.21 -7.65
CA GLY A 200 -11.86 -0.77 -8.02
C GLY A 200 -12.93 0.28 -8.26
N SER A 201 -12.79 1.49 -7.68
CA SER A 201 -13.49 2.63 -8.25
C SER A 201 -12.82 2.91 -9.58
N GLN A 202 -13.57 2.71 -10.66
CA GLN A 202 -13.32 3.44 -11.88
C GLN A 202 -13.23 4.92 -11.52
N THR A 203 -12.01 5.37 -11.27
CA THR A 203 -11.61 6.76 -11.21
C THR A 203 -11.14 7.19 -12.60
N GLY A 204 -11.64 6.48 -13.63
CA GLY A 204 -12.09 7.05 -14.89
C GLY A 204 -13.58 7.41 -14.88
N GLY A 205 -14.26 7.31 -13.74
CA GLY A 205 -15.56 7.93 -13.52
C GLY A 205 -15.37 9.43 -13.62
N THR A 206 -15.79 9.96 -14.76
CA THR A 206 -15.80 11.38 -15.06
C THR A 206 -16.37 12.15 -13.87
N SER A 207 -15.70 13.23 -13.44
CA SER A 207 -16.29 14.23 -12.52
C SER A 207 -17.63 14.77 -13.02
N CYS A 208 -17.94 14.52 -14.28
CA CYS A 208 -19.14 14.90 -14.98
C CYS A 208 -20.33 14.15 -14.41
N THR A 209 -21.29 14.87 -13.81
CA THR A 209 -22.61 14.33 -13.50
C THR A 209 -23.49 14.21 -14.77
N SER A 210 -23.06 14.86 -15.85
CA SER A 210 -23.64 14.82 -17.18
C SER A 210 -22.62 15.18 -18.26
N PHE A 211 -22.84 14.71 -19.48
CA PHE A 211 -22.04 15.06 -20.66
C PHE A 211 -22.77 16.00 -21.59
N THR A 212 -22.05 16.97 -22.13
CA THR A 212 -22.49 17.72 -23.31
C THR A 212 -22.06 16.96 -24.56
N VAL A 213 -23.03 16.58 -25.39
CA VAL A 213 -22.79 15.88 -26.66
C VAL A 213 -23.04 16.84 -27.81
N TRP A 214 -22.00 17.17 -28.57
CA TRP A 214 -22.09 18.03 -29.75
C TRP A 214 -22.43 17.21 -30.99
N ASN A 215 -23.41 17.67 -31.76
CA ASN A 215 -23.68 17.11 -33.08
C ASN A 215 -22.64 17.66 -34.09
N ARG A 216 -21.53 16.93 -34.23
CA ARG A 216 -20.50 17.17 -35.26
C ARG A 216 -20.67 16.26 -36.48
N SER A 217 -21.85 15.64 -36.63
CA SER A 217 -22.20 14.90 -37.83
C SER A 217 -22.64 15.85 -38.95
N SER A 218 -22.70 15.34 -40.18
CA SER A 218 -23.08 16.08 -41.37
C SER A 218 -24.59 16.35 -41.46
N ASN A 219 -25.41 15.81 -40.55
CA ASN A 219 -26.86 15.92 -40.60
C ASN A 219 -27.43 16.36 -39.25
N ALA A 220 -28.59 17.03 -39.29
CA ALA A 220 -29.41 17.18 -38.09
C ALA A 220 -29.98 15.82 -37.67
N ILE A 221 -30.09 15.59 -36.37
CA ILE A 221 -30.48 14.29 -35.80
C ILE A 221 -31.71 14.44 -34.92
N TRP A 222 -32.49 13.37 -34.79
CA TRP A 222 -33.62 13.29 -33.85
C TRP A 222 -33.24 12.39 -32.69
N ILE A 223 -33.46 12.82 -31.45
CA ILE A 223 -33.07 12.03 -30.27
C ILE A 223 -34.29 11.60 -29.46
N LYS A 224 -34.25 10.40 -28.89
CA LYS A 224 -35.25 9.91 -27.93
C LYS A 224 -34.59 9.32 -26.71
N GLY A 225 -35.12 9.63 -25.55
CA GLY A 225 -34.65 9.15 -24.26
C GLY A 225 -35.56 9.68 -23.16
N GLU A 226 -35.18 9.45 -21.91
CA GLU A 226 -35.96 9.83 -20.72
C GLU A 226 -36.35 11.32 -20.73
N ASP A 227 -35.37 12.23 -20.83
CA ASP A 227 -35.62 13.68 -20.90
C ASP A 227 -36.07 14.16 -22.29
N TYR A 228 -36.05 13.28 -23.31
CA TYR A 228 -36.24 13.61 -24.73
C TYR A 228 -37.41 12.85 -25.35
N VAL A 229 -38.55 12.80 -24.66
CA VAL A 229 -39.72 12.01 -25.08
C VAL A 229 -40.40 12.52 -26.36
N LEU A 230 -40.25 13.80 -26.68
CA LEU A 230 -40.93 14.45 -27.81
C LEU A 230 -40.11 14.45 -29.11
N CYS A 231 -39.01 13.68 -29.17
CA CYS A 231 -38.15 13.63 -30.34
C CYS A 231 -37.70 15.03 -30.80
N PRO A 232 -36.90 15.77 -30.00
CA PRO A 232 -36.36 17.05 -30.47
C PRO A 232 -35.35 16.85 -31.60
N LEU A 233 -35.29 17.84 -32.49
CA LEU A 233 -34.27 17.94 -33.54
C LEU A 233 -33.03 18.63 -32.96
N ILE A 234 -31.88 17.98 -33.07
CA ILE A 234 -30.57 18.57 -32.76
C ILE A 234 -29.89 18.92 -34.07
N SER A 235 -29.82 20.22 -34.36
CA SER A 235 -29.15 20.75 -35.54
C SER A 235 -27.65 20.47 -35.52
N ILE A 236 -27.02 20.56 -36.68
CA ILE A 236 -25.57 20.49 -36.80
C ILE A 236 -24.96 21.60 -35.93
N ASN A 237 -23.86 21.30 -35.26
CA ASN A 237 -23.18 22.19 -34.31
C ASN A 237 -24.00 22.59 -33.08
N SER A 238 -25.15 21.97 -32.83
CA SER A 238 -25.89 22.09 -31.58
C SER A 238 -25.55 20.93 -30.65
N SER A 239 -25.90 21.05 -29.37
CA SER A 239 -25.63 20.02 -28.38
C SER A 239 -26.87 19.60 -27.61
N PHE A 240 -26.74 18.48 -26.91
CA PHE A 240 -27.70 17.97 -25.94
C PHE A 240 -26.94 17.34 -24.78
N THR A 241 -27.65 17.05 -23.70
CA THR A 241 -27.06 16.52 -22.47
C THR A 241 -27.44 15.07 -22.22
N ILE A 242 -26.48 14.25 -21.79
CA ILE A 242 -26.70 12.89 -21.26
C ILE A 242 -26.34 12.87 -19.78
N LYS A 243 -27.28 12.43 -18.92
CA LYS A 243 -27.04 12.23 -17.47
C LYS A 243 -26.76 10.77 -17.15
N SER A 244 -26.26 10.53 -15.93
CA SER A 244 -26.04 9.18 -15.43
C SER A 244 -27.31 8.32 -15.54
N ARG A 245 -27.14 7.07 -15.97
CA ARG A 245 -28.20 6.07 -16.22
C ARG A 245 -29.15 6.32 -17.40
N GLN A 246 -28.97 7.42 -18.14
CA GLN A 246 -29.76 7.65 -19.35
C GLN A 246 -29.26 6.85 -20.55
N ILE A 247 -30.22 6.42 -21.37
CA ILE A 247 -30.00 5.88 -22.70
C ILE A 247 -30.68 6.80 -23.71
N ILE A 248 -29.93 7.24 -24.71
CA ILE A 248 -30.43 8.09 -25.80
C ILE A 248 -30.28 7.37 -27.12
N PHE A 249 -31.37 7.25 -27.86
CA PHE A 249 -31.42 6.73 -29.21
C PHE A 249 -31.41 7.88 -30.21
N ILE A 250 -30.61 7.74 -31.27
CA ILE A 250 -30.51 8.72 -32.35
C ILE A 250 -31.21 8.19 -33.59
N TYR A 251 -31.95 9.03 -34.30
CA TYR A 251 -32.67 8.69 -35.52
C TYR A 251 -32.40 9.70 -36.62
N SER A 252 -32.46 9.22 -37.87
CA SER A 252 -32.31 10.03 -39.08
C SER A 252 -33.56 10.82 -39.45
N SER A 253 -34.72 10.49 -38.89
CA SER A 253 -35.98 11.21 -39.15
C SER A 253 -36.92 11.23 -37.95
N ARG A 254 -37.80 12.23 -37.93
CA ARG A 254 -38.82 12.39 -36.88
C ARG A 254 -39.74 11.18 -36.76
N GLY A 255 -40.21 10.64 -37.88
CA GLY A 255 -41.14 9.50 -37.91
C GLY A 255 -40.55 8.24 -37.25
N LEU A 256 -39.29 7.91 -37.56
CA LEU A 256 -38.58 6.78 -36.97
C LEU A 256 -38.39 6.95 -35.46
N CYS A 257 -38.11 8.18 -35.01
CA CYS A 257 -38.00 8.51 -33.60
C CYS A 257 -39.32 8.30 -32.84
N PHE A 258 -40.44 8.80 -33.36
CA PHE A 258 -41.75 8.60 -32.71
C PHE A 258 -42.14 7.12 -32.65
N GLN A 259 -41.87 6.37 -33.71
CA GLN A 259 -42.14 4.94 -33.79
C GLN A 259 -41.12 4.06 -33.04
N ASN A 260 -40.04 4.65 -32.52
CA ASN A 260 -38.93 3.94 -31.89
C ASN A 260 -38.37 2.80 -32.77
N ARG A 261 -38.14 3.08 -34.07
CA ARG A 261 -37.65 2.09 -35.03
C ARG A 261 -36.34 2.52 -35.68
N ASN A 262 -35.45 1.55 -35.87
CA ASN A 262 -34.16 1.69 -36.55
C ASN A 262 -33.33 2.91 -36.09
N PRO A 263 -32.94 2.98 -34.81
CA PRO A 263 -32.00 4.00 -34.36
C PRO A 263 -30.66 3.84 -35.09
N ILE A 264 -30.05 4.95 -35.49
CA ILE A 264 -28.74 4.98 -36.15
C ILE A 264 -27.59 4.90 -35.13
N ALA A 265 -27.84 5.24 -33.87
CA ALA A 265 -26.90 5.10 -32.77
C ALA A 265 -27.63 5.02 -31.42
N THR A 266 -26.97 4.40 -30.44
CA THR A 266 -27.41 4.35 -29.05
C THR A 266 -26.30 4.89 -28.17
N LEU A 267 -26.59 5.94 -27.42
CA LEU A 267 -25.66 6.61 -26.55
C LEU A 267 -26.03 6.36 -25.09
N THR A 268 -25.01 6.16 -24.26
CA THR A 268 -25.13 6.06 -22.81
C THR A 268 -24.15 6.99 -22.13
N PHE A 269 -24.38 7.28 -20.86
CA PHE A 269 -23.43 8.02 -20.04
C PHE A 269 -22.02 7.38 -20.04
N ASN A 270 -21.95 6.04 -19.95
CA ASN A 270 -20.68 5.32 -19.91
C ASN A 270 -19.93 5.39 -21.25
N THR A 271 -20.64 5.35 -22.38
CA THR A 271 -20.02 5.52 -23.70
C THR A 271 -19.49 6.94 -23.91
N ALA A 272 -20.15 7.96 -23.34
CA ALA A 272 -19.63 9.33 -23.35
C ALA A 272 -18.40 9.46 -22.43
N ALA A 273 -18.44 8.88 -21.23
CA ALA A 273 -17.30 8.86 -20.31
C ALA A 273 -16.05 8.18 -20.87
N SER A 274 -16.26 7.14 -21.67
CA SER A 274 -15.16 6.43 -22.34
C SER A 274 -14.57 7.23 -23.50
N ALA A 275 -15.35 8.12 -24.13
CA ALA A 275 -14.91 8.97 -25.24
C ALA A 275 -14.23 10.27 -24.79
N ASP A 276 -14.55 10.77 -23.59
CA ASP A 276 -13.96 11.97 -22.99
C ASP A 276 -12.54 11.69 -22.48
N SER A 277 -11.57 12.04 -23.32
CA SER A 277 -10.15 11.78 -23.10
C SER A 277 -9.53 12.84 -22.19
N ASN A 278 -9.99 14.08 -22.30
CA ASN A 278 -9.42 15.23 -21.58
C ASN A 278 -10.18 15.56 -20.26
N LYS A 279 -11.27 14.85 -19.97
CA LYS A 279 -12.09 14.95 -18.76
C LYS A 279 -12.81 16.29 -18.59
N ASN A 280 -13.19 16.95 -19.69
CA ASN A 280 -13.91 18.22 -19.68
C ASN A 280 -15.44 18.09 -19.78
N CYS A 281 -15.98 16.87 -19.75
CA CYS A 281 -17.43 16.60 -19.87
C CYS A 281 -18.04 16.94 -21.23
N SER A 282 -17.23 17.03 -22.28
CA SER A 282 -17.67 17.37 -23.63
C SER A 282 -17.22 16.31 -24.63
N VAL A 283 -18.16 15.76 -25.37
CA VAL A 283 -17.91 14.75 -26.40
C VAL A 283 -18.67 15.11 -27.68
N LYS A 284 -18.29 14.47 -28.78
CA LYS A 284 -18.86 14.73 -30.10
C LYS A 284 -19.41 13.49 -30.76
N LEU A 285 -20.57 13.63 -31.40
CA LEU A 285 -21.12 12.62 -32.28
C LEU A 285 -20.52 12.76 -33.68
N THR A 286 -19.89 11.69 -34.14
CA THR A 286 -19.27 11.60 -35.47
C THR A 286 -20.25 11.10 -36.54
N ASN A 287 -19.88 11.21 -37.82
CA ASN A 287 -20.66 10.68 -38.95
C ASN A 287 -20.89 9.17 -38.90
N SER A 288 -20.04 8.41 -38.22
CA SER A 288 -20.21 6.97 -38.04
C SER A 288 -21.15 6.61 -36.89
N GLY A 289 -21.76 7.59 -36.22
CA GLY A 289 -22.63 7.37 -35.06
C GLY A 289 -21.89 7.07 -33.76
N ASN A 290 -20.55 7.16 -33.75
CA ASN A 290 -19.72 6.95 -32.57
C ASN A 290 -19.43 8.26 -31.83
N LEU A 291 -19.15 8.16 -30.54
CA LEU A 291 -18.66 9.28 -29.73
C LEU A 291 -17.13 9.37 -29.77
N ALA A 292 -16.63 10.60 -29.76
CA ALA A 292 -15.22 10.93 -29.62
C ALA A 292 -15.05 12.16 -28.70
N ASP A 293 -13.83 12.41 -28.23
CA ASP A 293 -13.47 13.64 -27.51
C ASP A 293 -13.79 14.86 -28.39
N GLU A 294 -14.45 15.89 -27.84
CA GLU A 294 -14.76 17.12 -28.59
C GLU A 294 -13.49 17.90 -28.94
#